data_AF-A0A6A5EXE5-F1
#
_entry.id   AF-A0A6A5EXE5-F1
#
_cell.length_a   1.000
_cell.length_b   1.000
_cell.length_c   1.000
_cell.angle_alpha   90.00
_cell.angle_beta   90.00
_cell.angle_gamma   90.00
#
_symmetry.space_group_name_H-M   'P 1'
#
loop_
_entity.id
_entity.type
_entity.pdbx_description
1 polymer ?
#
loop_
_entity_poly.entity_id
_entity_poly.type
_entity_poly.pdbx_seq_one_letter_code
_entity_poly.pdbx_strand_id
1 'polypeptide(L)'
;MIKGQLEPVFHRTFPYSFMFFSGSVINTIDLNFVSPLAPNNTQIVSALINAASIVSGFDIEGSSINVNGISSSGVSQKMSLVTASCLVLLSWLLSSQQ
;
A
#
# COMPACT_ATOMS: atom_id res chain seq x y z
N MET A 1 15.93 20.93 3.17
CA MET A 1 14.45 20.96 3.19
C MET A 1 13.98 19.52 3.13
N ILE A 2 13.36 19.02 4.20
CA ILE A 2 13.08 17.59 4.47
C ILE A 2 12.40 16.89 3.28
N LYS A 3 11.48 17.58 2.60
CA LYS A 3 10.83 17.15 1.35
C LYS A 3 11.82 16.58 0.32
N GLY A 4 12.88 17.32 0.01
CA GLY A 4 13.84 16.96 -1.05
C GLY A 4 14.73 15.77 -0.72
N GLN A 5 14.75 15.33 0.55
CA GLN A 5 15.48 14.15 0.99
C GLN A 5 14.58 12.91 1.03
N LEU A 6 13.29 13.07 1.37
CA LEU A 6 12.32 11.96 1.39
C LEU A 6 11.82 11.59 -0.01
N GLU A 7 11.56 12.59 -0.87
CA GLU A 7 11.03 12.38 -2.22
C GLU A 7 11.84 11.36 -3.06
N PRO A 8 13.19 11.43 -3.18
CA PRO A 8 13.95 10.46 -3.95
C PRO A 8 13.96 9.04 -3.35
N VAL A 9 13.85 8.91 -2.03
CA VAL A 9 13.81 7.60 -1.35
C VAL A 9 12.53 6.86 -1.70
N PHE A 10 11.40 7.57 -1.62
CA PHE A 10 10.13 6.98 -2.01
C PHE A 10 10.02 6.77 -3.51
N HIS A 11 10.52 7.69 -4.35
CA HIS A 11 10.50 7.57 -5.82
C HIS A 11 11.25 6.33 -6.32
N ARG A 12 12.32 5.91 -5.63
CA ARG A 12 13.01 4.65 -5.93
C ARG A 12 12.21 3.41 -5.55
N THR A 13 11.28 3.56 -4.60
CA THR A 13 10.60 2.42 -3.99
C THR A 13 9.26 2.15 -4.67
N PHE A 14 8.54 3.18 -5.16
CA PHE A 14 7.22 3.02 -5.78
C PHE A 14 6.95 4.01 -6.93
N PRO A 15 6.08 3.68 -7.90
CA PRO A 15 5.51 4.64 -8.85
C PRO A 15 4.26 5.31 -8.25
N TYR A 16 4.39 6.52 -7.71
CA TYR A 16 3.30 7.22 -7.00
C TYR A 16 3.39 8.75 -7.15
N SER A 17 2.30 9.45 -6.79
CA SER A 17 2.27 10.92 -6.65
C SER A 17 2.63 11.31 -5.21
N PHE A 18 3.67 12.11 -5.02
CA PHE A 18 4.17 12.56 -3.72
C PHE A 18 3.68 13.97 -3.40
N MET A 19 2.88 14.11 -2.34
CA MET A 19 2.54 15.42 -1.78
C MET A 19 3.04 15.49 -0.34
N PHE A 20 3.85 16.52 -0.05
CA PHE A 20 4.46 16.72 1.26
C PHE A 20 3.96 18.03 1.84
N PHE A 21 3.28 17.93 2.98
CA PHE A 21 2.89 19.08 3.79
C PHE A 21 3.85 19.19 4.96
N SER A 22 4.69 20.21 4.93
CA SER A 22 5.48 20.62 6.09
C SER A 22 4.63 21.44 7.04
N GLY A 23 4.31 20.87 8.19
CA GLY A 23 3.89 21.61 9.39
C GLY A 23 5.07 21.87 10.32
N SER A 24 4.79 22.21 11.57
CA SER A 24 5.79 22.40 12.65
C SER A 24 6.51 21.08 12.97
N VAL A 25 6.22 20.44 14.11
CA VAL A 25 6.88 19.17 14.52
C VAL A 25 6.39 17.97 13.68
N ILE A 26 5.17 18.04 13.14
CA ILE A 26 4.53 16.95 12.38
C ILE A 26 4.57 17.28 10.88
N ASN A 27 5.02 16.32 10.09
CA ASN A 27 5.00 16.37 8.62
C ASN A 27 4.03 15.31 8.09
N THR A 28 3.21 15.68 7.11
CA THR A 28 2.24 14.77 6.48
C THR A 28 2.68 14.46 5.06
N ILE A 29 2.65 13.17 4.71
CA ILE A 29 2.96 12.67 3.36
C ILE A 29 1.71 11.97 2.82
N ASP A 30 1.15 12.48 1.74
CA ASP A 30 0.11 11.78 0.98
C ASP A 30 0.74 11.00 -0.16
N LEU A 31 0.45 9.69 -0.19
CA LEU A 31 0.97 8.73 -1.17
C LEU A 31 -0.20 8.13 -1.95
N ASN A 32 -0.20 8.29 -3.27
CA ASN A 32 -1.23 7.71 -4.13
C ASN A 32 -0.65 6.65 -5.07
N PHE A 33 -1.08 5.40 -4.90
CA PHE A 33 -0.58 4.23 -5.64
C PHE A 33 -1.59 3.73 -6.67
N VAL A 34 -1.07 3.16 -7.77
CA VAL A 34 -1.90 2.46 -8.77
C VAL A 34 -2.03 0.99 -8.39
N SER A 35 -3.27 0.49 -8.32
CA SER A 35 -3.57 -0.93 -8.09
C SER A 35 -3.06 -1.80 -9.25
N PRO A 36 -2.55 -3.03 -9.02
CA PRO A 36 -2.48 -3.78 -7.75
C PRO A 36 -1.18 -3.60 -6.97
N LEU A 37 -0.29 -2.69 -7.40
CA LEU A 37 1.08 -2.56 -6.91
C LEU A 37 1.19 -1.68 -5.64
N ALA A 38 0.09 -1.44 -4.94
CA ALA A 38 0.10 -0.64 -3.73
C ALA A 38 0.84 -1.40 -2.61
N PRO A 39 1.88 -0.80 -1.99
CA PRO A 39 2.57 -1.40 -0.86
C PRO A 39 1.67 -1.47 0.37
N ASN A 40 1.92 -2.46 1.22
CA ASN A 40 1.28 -2.51 2.53
C ASN A 40 1.90 -1.50 3.51
N ASN A 41 1.19 -1.22 4.60
CA ASN A 41 1.62 -0.21 5.58
C ASN A 41 3.01 -0.51 6.16
N THR A 42 3.36 -1.79 6.37
CA THR A 42 4.68 -2.19 6.88
C THR A 42 5.81 -1.79 5.92
N GLN A 43 5.61 -2.00 4.61
CA GLN A 43 6.59 -1.60 3.59
C GLN A 43 6.80 -0.07 3.57
N ILE A 44 5.72 0.70 3.76
CA ILE A 44 5.78 2.17 3.83
C ILE A 44 6.55 2.62 5.09
N VAL A 45 6.28 2.03 6.25
CA VAL A 45 7.00 2.31 7.50
C VAL A 45 8.49 1.98 7.36
N SER A 46 8.84 0.82 6.80
CA SER A 46 10.24 0.44 6.58
C SER A 46 10.98 1.42 5.66
N ALA A 47 10.33 1.92 4.60
CA ALA A 47 10.91 2.92 3.72
C ALA A 47 11.20 4.24 4.47
N LEU A 48 10.30 4.67 5.35
CA LEU A 48 10.47 5.87 6.19
C LEU A 48 11.61 5.72 7.20
N ILE A 49 11.70 4.57 7.88
CA ILE A 49 12.78 4.28 8.84
C ILE A 49 14.14 4.26 8.11
N ASN A 50 14.21 3.66 6.92
CA ASN A 50 15.43 3.68 6.13
C ASN A 50 15.80 5.11 5.70
N ALA A 51 14.80 5.93 5.33
CA ALA A 51 15.00 7.34 5.02
C ALA A 51 15.49 8.15 6.22
N ALA A 52 15.15 7.77 7.45
CA ALA A 52 15.58 8.46 8.67
C ALA A 52 17.11 8.59 8.78
N SER A 53 17.85 7.60 8.28
CA SER A 53 19.32 7.64 8.25
C SER A 53 19.91 8.66 7.26
N ILE A 54 19.10 9.15 6.32
CA ILE A 54 19.50 10.06 5.23
C ILE A 54 19.00 11.49 5.52
N VAL A 55 17.93 11.63 6.31
CA VAL A 55 17.33 12.93 6.60
C VAL A 55 18.17 13.71 7.60
N SER A 56 18.54 14.94 7.23
CA SER A 56 19.32 15.86 8.05
C SER A 56 18.48 17.05 8.50
N GLY A 57 18.59 17.43 9.78
CA GLY A 57 17.87 18.59 10.33
C GLY A 57 16.41 18.30 10.71
N PHE A 58 16.03 17.03 10.74
CA PHE A 58 14.75 16.54 11.26
C PHE A 58 14.89 15.07 11.64
N ASP A 59 14.69 14.76 12.93
CA ASP A 59 14.76 13.39 13.41
C ASP A 59 13.43 12.68 13.13
N ILE A 60 13.51 11.58 12.38
CA ILE A 60 12.37 10.69 12.14
C ILE A 60 12.44 9.57 13.16
N GLU A 61 11.60 9.67 14.18
CA GLU A 61 11.49 8.66 15.23
C GLU A 61 10.46 7.60 14.83
N GLY A 62 10.86 6.33 14.82
CA GLY A 62 10.07 5.24 14.24
C GLY A 62 8.70 5.04 14.91
N SER A 63 8.59 5.27 16.22
CA SER A 63 7.31 5.14 16.93
C SER A 63 6.34 6.29 16.69
N SER A 64 6.85 7.42 16.19
CA SER A 64 6.06 8.59 15.77
C SER A 64 5.48 8.46 14.36
N ILE A 65 5.80 7.39 13.62
CA ILE A 65 5.28 7.15 12.26
C ILE A 65 3.89 6.53 12.35
N ASN A 66 2.91 7.24 11.79
CA ASN A 66 1.55 6.72 11.63
C ASN A 66 1.18 6.62 10.14
N VAL A 67 0.80 5.43 9.68
CA VAL A 67 0.40 5.17 8.29
C VAL A 67 -1.07 4.77 8.24
N ASN A 68 -1.89 5.67 7.72
CA ASN A 68 -3.34 5.49 7.57
C ASN A 68 -3.70 5.42 6.08
N GLY A 69 -4.72 4.64 5.74
CA GLY A 69 -5.18 4.49 4.36
C GLY A 69 -5.64 3.07 4.07
N ILE A 70 -6.60 2.93 3.15
CA ILE A 70 -7.24 1.66 2.83
C ILE A 70 -6.32 0.82 1.93
N SER A 71 -5.47 0.00 2.54
CA SER A 71 -5.01 -1.24 1.89
C SER A 71 -6.12 -2.27 1.99
N SER A 72 -7.26 -2.03 1.33
CA SER A 72 -8.22 -3.11 1.14
C SER A 72 -7.63 -4.01 0.07
N SER A 73 -6.90 -5.04 0.49
CA SER A 73 -6.58 -6.21 -0.32
C SER A 73 -7.84 -7.04 -0.63
N GLY A 74 -9.02 -6.41 -0.63
CA GLY A 74 -10.27 -6.98 -1.08
C GLY A 74 -10.03 -7.47 -2.48
N VAL A 75 -9.76 -8.77 -2.59
CA VAL A 75 -9.70 -9.47 -3.86
C VAL A 75 -11.03 -9.13 -4.51
N SER A 76 -11.00 -8.29 -5.54
CA SER A 76 -12.12 -8.16 -6.44
C SER A 76 -12.20 -9.48 -7.16
N GLN A 77 -12.82 -10.47 -6.52
CA GLN A 77 -13.10 -11.77 -7.12
C GLN A 77 -14.11 -11.46 -8.22
N LYS A 78 -13.60 -11.15 -9.41
CA LYS A 78 -14.40 -11.18 -10.63
C LYS A 78 -14.70 -12.66 -10.85
N MET A 79 -15.71 -13.16 -10.15
CA MET A 79 -16.13 -14.53 -10.27
C MET A 79 -16.60 -14.69 -11.71
N SER A 80 -15.78 -15.36 -12.52
CA SER A 80 -16.09 -15.56 -13.92
C SER A 80 -17.38 -16.37 -14.01
N LEU A 81 -18.26 -16.00 -14.95
CA LEU A 81 -19.48 -16.73 -15.26
C LEU A 81 -19.16 -18.21 -15.57
N VAL A 82 -17.98 -18.47 -16.15
CA VAL A 82 -17.46 -19.83 -16.38
C VAL A 82 -17.24 -20.57 -15.07
N THR A 83 -16.53 -19.98 -14.11
CA THR A 83 -16.29 -20.59 -12.78
C THR A 83 -17.60 -20.87 -12.05
N ALA A 84 -18.57 -19.94 -12.11
CA ALA A 84 -19.89 -20.15 -11.54
C ALA A 84 -20.62 -21.32 -12.19
N SER A 85 -20.61 -21.42 -13.53
CA SER A 85 -21.24 -22.52 -14.26
C SER A 85 -20.60 -23.88 -13.96
N CYS A 86 -19.26 -23.94 -13.85
CA CYS A 86 -18.55 -25.15 -13.47
C CYS A 86 -18.96 -25.64 -12.08
N LEU A 87 -19.07 -24.75 -11.09
CA LEU A 87 -19.49 -25.12 -9.73
C LEU A 87 -20.94 -25.63 -9.70
N VAL A 88 -21.84 -25.03 -10.50
CA VAL A 88 -23.23 -25.51 -10.63
C VAL A 88 -23.27 -26.90 -11.27
N LEU A 89 -22.50 -27.13 -12.33
CA LEU A 89 -22.42 -28.43 -12.99
C LEU A 89 -21.78 -29.50 -12.08
N LEU A 90 -20.76 -29.14 -11.29
CA LEU A 90 -20.17 -30.03 -10.30
C LEU A 90 -21.19 -30.38 -9.22
N SER A 91 -21.91 -29.40 -8.66
CA SER A 91 -22.97 -29.66 -7.68
C SER A 91 -24.05 -30.58 -8.23
N TRP A 92 -24.42 -30.44 -9.51
CA TRP A 92 -25.35 -31.36 -10.17
C TRP A 92 -24.75 -32.76 -10.31
N LEU A 93 -23.53 -32.89 -10.84
CA LEU A 93 -22.87 -34.18 -11.05
C LEU A 93 -22.73 -34.98 -9.75
N LEU A 94 -22.39 -34.32 -8.64
CA LEU A 94 -22.34 -34.98 -7.34
C LEU A 94 -23.74 -35.42 -6.86
N SER A 95 -24.78 -34.64 -7.15
CA SER A 95 -26.15 -35.00 -6.79
C SER A 95 -26.71 -36.19 -7.57
N SER A 96 -26.17 -36.53 -8.75
CA SER A 96 -26.63 -37.67 -9.54
C SER A 96 -25.88 -38.97 -9.25
N GLN A 97 -24.82 -38.92 -8.44
CA GLN A 97 -24.05 -40.09 -8.00
C GLN A 97 -24.44 -40.58 -6.59
N GLN A 98 -25.45 -39.98 -5.97
CA GLN A 98 -26.00 -40.34 -4.66
C GLN A 98 -27.36 -41.02 -4.81
#